data_AF-A0A0X1KNB4-F1
#
_entry.id   AF-A0A0X1KNB4-F1
#
_cell.length_a   1.000
_cell.length_b   1.000
_cell.length_c   1.000
_cell.angle_alpha   90.00
_cell.angle_beta   90.00
_cell.angle_gamma   90.00
#
_symmetry.space_group_name_H-M   'P 1'
#
loop_
_entity.id
_entity.type
_entity.pdbx_description
1 polymer ?
#
loop_
_entity_poly.entity_id
_entity_poly.type
_entity_poly.pdbx_seq_one_letter_code
_entity_poly.pdbx_strand_id
1 'polypeptide(L)'
;MPMWKAVKWYLRGLFPPVTTAVLFLFMFGTAYFSLASIKNQGPGQFVTLMEYIFLPVYGVLIASHIMRDSRTTVFELSIFNGPATVYWVRVLIVALGLAPGIIGIATMSWLRGYNSFAISLLLKLPVYTAFAAIIASILDSLAGSITFFILTSAIPMSFRVLIQNNGSTGGIMGLLAYLFAPMTSVEFSRALTISRTMGYAVLLATSLILVLLGYVAFLRREYSP
;
A
#
# COMPACT_ATOMS: atom_id res chain seq x y z
N MET A 1 -25.45 9.02 21.21
CA MET A 1 -24.26 8.38 21.81
C MET A 1 -23.19 9.43 22.01
N PRO A 2 -22.44 9.46 23.13
CA PRO A 2 -21.29 10.35 23.23
C PRO A 2 -20.28 9.98 22.13
N MET A 3 -19.85 10.97 21.34
CA MET A 3 -19.01 10.84 20.14
C MET A 3 -17.82 9.88 20.33
N TRP A 4 -17.22 9.90 21.52
CA TRP A 4 -16.13 9.01 21.91
C TRP A 4 -16.47 7.51 21.86
N LYS A 5 -17.68 7.10 22.25
CA LYS A 5 -18.10 5.69 22.20
C LYS A 5 -18.29 5.21 20.76
N ALA A 6 -18.76 6.08 19.86
CA ALA A 6 -18.92 5.78 18.44
C ALA A 6 -17.55 5.62 17.74
N VAL A 7 -16.60 6.52 18.02
CA VAL A 7 -15.22 6.41 17.51
C VAL A 7 -14.53 5.14 18.01
N LYS A 8 -14.66 4.82 19.30
CA LYS A 8 -14.09 3.58 19.87
C LYS A 8 -14.72 2.32 19.28
N TRP A 9 -16.03 2.33 19.01
CA TRP A 9 -16.70 1.22 18.35
C TRP A 9 -16.22 1.06 16.90
N TYR A 10 -16.11 2.16 16.16
CA TYR A 10 -15.60 2.19 14.80
C TYR A 10 -14.17 1.62 14.73
N LEU A 11 -13.30 2.01 15.65
CA LEU A 11 -11.93 1.49 15.80
C LEU A 11 -11.86 0.02 16.26
N ARG A 12 -12.83 -0.48 17.02
CA ARG A 12 -12.87 -1.89 17.45
C ARG A 12 -13.38 -2.84 16.37
N GLY A 13 -14.19 -2.34 15.43
CA GLY A 13 -14.61 -3.07 14.24
C GLY A 13 -13.59 -3.02 13.10
N LEU A 14 -12.49 -2.28 13.28
CA LEU A 14 -11.41 -2.16 12.30
C LEU A 14 -10.46 -3.35 12.46
N PHE A 15 -10.34 -4.12 11.38
CA PHE A 15 -9.43 -5.25 11.19
C PHE A 15 -9.81 -6.51 12.00
N PRO A 16 -10.26 -7.60 11.33
CA PRO A 16 -10.56 -8.85 12.02
C PRO A 16 -9.30 -9.35 12.75
N PRO A 17 -9.29 -9.43 14.09
CA PRO A 17 -8.06 -9.65 14.85
C PRO A 17 -7.44 -11.02 14.57
N VAL A 18 -8.27 -12.03 14.32
CA VAL A 18 -7.80 -13.38 13.98
C VAL A 18 -7.17 -13.40 12.58
N THR A 19 -7.86 -12.88 11.56
CA THR A 19 -7.35 -12.86 10.18
C THR A 19 -6.06 -12.05 10.07
N THR A 20 -5.99 -10.90 10.74
CA THR A 20 -4.79 -10.05 10.76
C THR A 20 -3.63 -10.69 11.50
N ALA A 21 -3.86 -11.34 12.64
CA ALA A 21 -2.83 -12.08 13.36
C ALA A 21 -2.28 -13.26 12.54
N VAL A 22 -3.14 -14.05 11.90
CA VAL A 22 -2.74 -15.15 11.02
C VAL A 22 -1.92 -14.62 9.85
N LEU A 23 -2.38 -13.55 9.20
CA LEU A 23 -1.66 -12.94 8.08
C LEU A 23 -0.30 -12.39 8.51
N PHE A 24 -0.19 -11.75 9.68
CA PHE A 24 1.10 -11.31 10.23
C PHE A 24 2.03 -12.46 10.54
N LEU A 25 1.52 -13.55 11.11
CA LEU A 25 2.34 -14.74 11.38
C LEU A 25 2.94 -15.29 10.08
N PHE A 26 2.13 -15.47 9.04
CA PHE A 26 2.62 -15.94 7.75
C PHE A 26 3.55 -14.94 7.07
N MET A 27 3.20 -13.66 7.06
CA MET A 27 3.97 -12.61 6.40
C MET A 27 5.33 -12.39 7.08
N PHE A 28 5.38 -12.30 8.41
CA PHE A 28 6.64 -12.16 9.15
C PHE A 28 7.47 -13.44 9.14
N GLY A 29 6.84 -14.60 9.26
CA GLY A 29 7.53 -15.89 9.13
C GLY A 29 8.20 -16.03 7.77
N THR A 30 7.45 -15.81 6.69
CA THR A 30 7.99 -15.89 5.33
C THR A 30 9.02 -14.81 5.04
N ALA A 31 8.83 -13.57 5.54
CA ALA A 31 9.84 -12.52 5.46
C ALA A 31 11.14 -12.95 6.15
N TYR A 32 11.07 -13.50 7.36
CA TYR A 32 12.24 -13.95 8.11
C TYR A 32 13.05 -15.02 7.36
N PHE A 33 12.37 -16.05 6.85
CA PHE A 33 13.02 -17.14 6.10
C PHE A 33 13.56 -16.67 4.75
N SER A 34 12.79 -15.90 3.99
CA SER A 34 13.23 -15.42 2.68
C SER A 34 14.37 -14.40 2.78
N LEU A 35 14.39 -13.52 3.79
CA LEU A 35 15.52 -12.63 4.09
C LEU A 35 16.80 -13.41 4.45
N ALA A 36 16.67 -14.56 5.11
CA ALA A 36 17.81 -15.44 5.39
C ALA A 36 18.39 -16.06 4.12
N SER A 37 17.53 -16.39 3.15
CA SER A 37 17.92 -17.00 1.89
C SER A 37 18.64 -16.04 0.92
N ILE A 38 18.50 -14.72 1.09
CA ILE A 38 19.06 -13.72 0.15
C ILE A 38 20.55 -13.92 -0.12
N LYS A 39 21.35 -14.28 0.89
CA LYS A 39 22.79 -14.49 0.73
C LYS A 39 23.13 -15.64 -0.23
N ASN A 40 22.26 -16.66 -0.29
CA ASN A 40 22.52 -17.90 -1.02
C ASN A 40 21.79 -17.93 -2.37
N GLN A 41 20.57 -17.38 -2.44
CA GLN A 41 19.67 -17.51 -3.60
C GLN A 41 19.32 -16.16 -4.24
N GLY A 42 19.83 -15.06 -3.71
CA GLY A 42 19.50 -13.71 -4.16
C GLY A 42 18.16 -13.19 -3.60
N PRO A 43 17.83 -11.93 -3.88
CA PRO A 43 16.66 -11.25 -3.30
C PRO A 43 15.32 -11.68 -3.92
N GLY A 44 15.35 -12.41 -5.04
CA GLY A 44 14.17 -12.64 -5.87
C GLY A 44 13.00 -13.29 -5.15
N GLN A 45 13.25 -14.25 -4.24
CA GLN A 45 12.20 -14.90 -3.45
C GLN A 45 11.55 -13.93 -2.46
N PHE A 46 12.36 -13.10 -1.78
CA PHE A 46 11.87 -12.11 -0.83
C PHE A 46 10.99 -11.06 -1.54
N VAL A 47 11.43 -10.56 -2.69
CA VAL A 47 10.65 -9.63 -3.51
C VAL A 47 9.34 -10.28 -3.96
N THR A 48 9.37 -11.51 -4.50
CA THR A 48 8.14 -12.19 -4.95
C THR A 48 7.11 -12.33 -3.83
N LEU A 49 7.54 -12.85 -2.67
CA LEU A 49 6.64 -13.12 -1.56
C LEU A 49 6.09 -11.82 -0.96
N MET A 50 6.94 -10.84 -0.69
CA MET A 50 6.52 -9.61 -0.04
C MET A 50 5.80 -8.66 -0.99
N GLU A 51 6.38 -8.39 -2.16
CA GLU A 51 5.86 -7.37 -3.08
C GLU A 51 4.62 -7.81 -3.82
N TYR A 52 4.51 -9.09 -4.23
CA TYR A 52 3.42 -9.54 -5.10
C TYR A 52 2.32 -10.32 -4.38
N ILE A 53 2.60 -10.89 -3.20
CA ILE A 53 1.65 -11.74 -2.48
C ILE A 53 1.23 -11.10 -1.16
N PHE A 54 2.12 -11.05 -0.18
CA PHE A 54 1.74 -10.70 1.19
C PHE A 54 1.35 -9.24 1.37
N LEU A 55 2.15 -8.28 0.87
CA LEU A 55 1.81 -6.86 1.02
C LEU A 55 0.55 -6.47 0.25
N PRO A 56 0.30 -6.94 -1.00
CA PRO A 56 -0.96 -6.68 -1.69
C PRO A 56 -2.16 -7.26 -0.95
N VAL A 57 -2.09 -8.53 -0.50
CA VAL A 57 -3.18 -9.16 0.26
C VAL A 57 -3.45 -8.42 1.57
N TYR A 58 -2.39 -8.06 2.30
CA TYR A 58 -2.50 -7.24 3.50
C TYR A 58 -3.09 -5.86 3.19
N GLY A 59 -2.63 -5.22 2.12
CA GLY A 59 -3.14 -3.93 1.67
C GLY A 59 -4.61 -3.97 1.33
N VAL A 60 -5.09 -5.01 0.63
CA VAL A 60 -6.52 -5.22 0.35
C VAL A 60 -7.31 -5.43 1.64
N LEU A 61 -6.79 -6.24 2.57
CA LEU A 61 -7.46 -6.46 3.84
C LEU A 61 -7.63 -5.14 4.61
N ILE A 62 -6.61 -4.28 4.64
CA ILE A 62 -6.70 -2.97 5.29
C ILE A 62 -7.61 -2.01 4.50
N ALA A 63 -7.42 -1.91 3.19
CA ALA A 63 -8.12 -0.96 2.33
C ALA A 63 -9.61 -1.28 2.16
N SER A 64 -10.00 -2.56 2.19
CA SER A 64 -11.41 -2.98 2.17
C SER A 64 -12.24 -2.37 3.30
N HIS A 65 -11.60 -1.96 4.41
CA HIS A 65 -12.30 -1.29 5.50
C HIS A 65 -12.72 0.15 5.16
N ILE A 66 -12.06 0.80 4.20
CA ILE A 66 -12.41 2.15 3.76
C ILE A 66 -13.12 2.16 2.40
N MET A 67 -12.98 1.09 1.62
CA MET A 67 -13.72 0.85 0.38
C MET A 67 -15.10 0.26 0.73
N ARG A 68 -15.93 1.08 1.38
CA ARG A 68 -17.28 0.68 1.81
C ARG A 68 -18.36 1.27 0.92
N ASP A 69 -19.53 0.65 0.95
CA ASP A 69 -20.69 1.07 0.19
C ASP A 69 -21.17 2.49 0.60
N SER A 70 -21.99 3.09 -0.26
CA SER A 70 -22.54 4.44 -0.08
C SER A 70 -23.24 4.61 1.27
N ARG A 71 -24.03 3.62 1.71
CA ARG A 71 -24.78 3.65 2.98
C ARG A 71 -23.88 3.84 4.21
N THR A 72 -22.77 3.11 4.26
CA THR A 72 -21.77 3.25 5.32
C THR A 72 -21.05 4.60 5.26
N THR A 73 -20.87 5.17 4.07
CA THR A 73 -20.29 6.50 3.92
C THR A 73 -21.24 7.60 4.42
N VAL A 74 -22.55 7.48 4.16
CA VAL A 74 -23.57 8.38 4.72
C VAL A 74 -23.57 8.34 6.25
N PHE A 75 -23.47 7.14 6.83
CA PHE A 75 -23.34 6.99 8.27
C PHE A 75 -22.07 7.67 8.83
N GLU A 76 -20.92 7.47 8.19
CA GLU A 76 -19.67 8.12 8.60
C GLU A 76 -19.75 9.66 8.48
N LEU A 77 -20.38 10.18 7.43
CA LEU A 77 -20.62 11.62 7.26
C LEU A 77 -21.44 12.19 8.42
N SER A 78 -22.45 11.45 8.90
CA SER A 78 -23.26 11.84 10.06
C SER A 78 -22.50 11.82 11.39
N ILE A 79 -21.47 10.97 11.53
CA ILE A 79 -20.64 10.87 12.74
C ILE A 79 -19.57 11.95 12.77
N PHE A 80 -18.90 12.16 11.63
CA PHE A 80 -17.69 12.98 11.53
C PHE A 80 -17.96 14.41 11.03
N ASN A 81 -19.25 14.79 10.88
CA ASN A 81 -19.70 16.15 10.55
C ASN A 81 -19.02 16.75 9.30
N GLY A 82 -18.91 15.95 8.23
CA GLY A 82 -18.52 16.47 6.91
C GLY A 82 -17.58 15.58 6.11
N PRO A 83 -17.56 15.73 4.78
CA PRO A 83 -16.81 14.86 3.87
C PRO A 83 -15.29 15.01 4.00
N ALA A 84 -14.80 16.22 4.29
CA ALA A 84 -13.37 16.45 4.50
C ALA A 84 -12.83 15.62 5.67
N THR A 85 -13.53 15.62 6.81
CA THR A 85 -13.14 14.87 8.00
C THR A 85 -13.17 13.36 7.74
N VAL A 86 -14.22 12.85 7.09
CA VAL A 86 -14.33 11.43 6.74
C VAL A 86 -13.18 10.98 5.85
N TYR A 87 -12.83 11.78 4.82
CA TYR A 87 -11.72 11.48 3.94
C TYR A 87 -10.40 11.32 4.70
N TRP A 88 -10.03 12.32 5.51
CA TRP A 88 -8.77 12.28 6.26
C TRP A 88 -8.74 11.18 7.31
N VAL A 89 -9.87 10.88 7.95
CA VAL A 89 -10.00 9.75 8.88
C VAL A 89 -9.73 8.42 8.15
N ARG A 90 -10.31 8.22 6.95
CA ARG A 90 -10.05 7.01 6.14
C ARG A 90 -8.59 6.90 5.72
N VAL A 91 -7.97 7.99 5.27
CA VAL A 91 -6.54 8.03 4.92
C VAL A 91 -5.67 7.66 6.12
N LEU A 92 -5.94 8.25 7.28
CA LEU A 92 -5.21 7.97 8.52
C LEU A 92 -5.35 6.51 8.94
N ILE A 93 -6.56 5.96 8.88
CA ILE A 93 -6.84 4.57 9.25
C ILE A 93 -6.10 3.60 8.34
N VAL A 94 -6.03 3.86 7.02
CA VAL A 94 -5.25 3.03 6.12
C VAL A 94 -3.76 3.12 6.45
N ALA A 95 -3.22 4.33 6.65
CA ALA A 95 -1.82 4.50 7.01
C ALA A 95 -1.46 3.76 8.31
N LEU A 96 -2.27 3.93 9.36
CA LEU A 96 -2.10 3.24 10.64
C LEU A 96 -2.32 1.74 10.52
N GLY A 97 -3.26 1.31 9.68
CA GLY A 97 -3.56 -0.10 9.44
C GLY A 97 -2.45 -0.81 8.70
N LEU A 98 -1.77 -0.14 7.75
CA LEU A 98 -0.64 -0.68 6.97
C LEU A 98 0.70 -0.63 7.74
N ALA A 99 0.85 0.34 8.64
CA ALA A 99 2.13 0.62 9.31
C ALA A 99 2.74 -0.61 10.02
N PRO A 100 2.02 -1.38 10.85
CA PRO A 100 2.62 -2.50 11.59
C PRO A 100 3.25 -3.56 10.68
N GLY A 101 2.56 -3.93 9.60
CA GLY A 101 3.07 -4.92 8.65
C GLY A 101 4.29 -4.42 7.88
N ILE A 102 4.19 -3.22 7.30
CA ILE A 102 5.28 -2.64 6.49
C ILE A 102 6.51 -2.32 7.34
N ILE A 103 6.32 -1.64 8.48
CA ILE A 103 7.41 -1.27 9.39
C ILE A 103 8.05 -2.52 9.99
N GLY A 104 7.25 -3.55 10.33
CA GLY A 104 7.76 -4.82 10.84
C GLY A 104 8.75 -5.48 9.87
N ILE A 105 8.36 -5.64 8.59
CA ILE A 105 9.24 -6.23 7.57
C ILE A 105 10.44 -5.32 7.28
N ALA A 106 10.24 -4.00 7.23
CA ALA A 106 11.33 -3.05 7.00
C ALA A 106 12.37 -3.14 8.13
N THR A 107 11.92 -3.25 9.39
CA THR A 107 12.78 -3.43 10.56
C THR A 107 13.55 -4.74 10.49
N MET A 108 12.89 -5.85 10.15
CA MET A 108 13.57 -7.15 9.94
C MET A 108 14.63 -7.08 8.83
N SER A 109 14.32 -6.38 7.74
CA SER A 109 15.25 -6.18 6.62
C SER A 109 16.46 -5.36 7.04
N TRP A 110 16.23 -4.27 7.80
CA TRP A 110 17.28 -3.41 8.35
C TRP A 110 18.18 -4.15 9.34
N LEU A 111 17.60 -4.89 10.29
CA LEU A 111 18.35 -5.69 11.28
C LEU A 111 19.24 -6.77 10.63
N ARG A 112 18.88 -7.24 9.44
CA ARG A 112 19.68 -8.20 8.65
C ARG A 112 20.68 -7.52 7.69
N GLY A 113 20.79 -6.19 7.71
CA GLY A 113 21.73 -5.41 6.90
C GLY A 113 21.22 -5.03 5.50
N TYR A 114 19.96 -5.28 5.17
CA TYR A 114 19.37 -5.02 3.85
C TYR A 114 18.69 -3.64 3.78
N ASN A 115 19.46 -2.58 4.04
CA ASN A 115 18.95 -1.20 4.19
C ASN A 115 18.20 -0.68 2.95
N SER A 116 18.65 -1.04 1.74
CA SER A 116 17.97 -0.61 0.52
C SER A 116 16.54 -1.18 0.42
N PHE A 117 16.33 -2.42 0.85
CA PHE A 117 15.00 -3.02 0.91
C PHE A 117 14.14 -2.38 2.01
N ALA A 118 14.73 -2.11 3.18
CA ALA A 118 14.02 -1.42 4.27
C ALA A 118 13.44 -0.07 3.82
N ILE A 119 14.23 0.76 3.14
CA ILE A 119 13.78 2.05 2.60
C ILE A 119 12.66 1.84 1.57
N SER A 120 12.84 0.91 0.63
CA SER A 120 11.81 0.64 -0.39
C SER A 120 10.49 0.15 0.19
N LEU A 121 10.53 -0.62 1.28
CA LEU A 121 9.35 -1.09 2.00
C LEU A 121 8.63 0.08 2.67
N LEU A 122 9.35 0.95 3.38
CA LEU A 122 8.75 2.13 4.02
C LEU A 122 8.07 3.05 3.00
N LEU A 123 8.62 3.18 1.79
CA LEU A 123 8.02 3.94 0.69
C LEU A 123 6.73 3.31 0.14
N LYS A 124 6.44 2.03 0.41
CA LYS A 124 5.14 1.44 0.07
C LYS A 124 4.01 2.02 0.92
N LEU A 125 4.30 2.52 2.13
CA LEU A 125 3.28 3.09 3.00
C LEU A 125 2.57 4.29 2.34
N PRO A 126 3.28 5.37 1.93
CA PRO A 126 2.62 6.49 1.24
C PRO A 126 1.97 6.07 -0.09
N VAL A 127 2.56 5.14 -0.84
CA VAL A 127 1.99 4.66 -2.12
C VAL A 127 0.67 3.92 -1.90
N TYR A 128 0.65 2.95 -1.00
CA TYR A 128 -0.53 2.12 -0.75
C TYR A 128 -1.64 2.97 -0.11
N THR A 129 -1.29 3.87 0.80
CA THR A 129 -2.25 4.85 1.33
C THR A 129 -2.82 5.72 0.22
N ALA A 130 -1.98 6.24 -0.68
CA ALA A 130 -2.44 7.06 -1.79
C ALA A 130 -3.35 6.30 -2.76
N PHE A 131 -2.99 5.07 -3.15
CA PHE A 131 -3.83 4.20 -3.98
C PHE A 131 -5.16 3.88 -3.31
N ALA A 132 -5.15 3.51 -2.03
CA ALA A 132 -6.38 3.24 -1.31
C ALA A 132 -7.28 4.48 -1.22
N ALA A 133 -6.68 5.66 -1.00
CA ALA A 133 -7.41 6.91 -0.86
C ALA A 133 -8.09 7.38 -2.16
N ILE A 134 -7.37 7.35 -3.29
CA ILE A 134 -7.95 7.71 -4.59
C ILE A 134 -8.99 6.68 -5.02
N ILE A 135 -8.72 5.38 -4.85
CA ILE A 135 -9.65 4.32 -5.25
C ILE A 135 -10.93 4.41 -4.42
N ALA A 136 -10.84 4.54 -3.10
CA ALA A 136 -12.01 4.64 -2.23
C ALA A 136 -12.83 5.91 -2.49
N SER A 137 -12.24 6.95 -3.11
CA SER A 137 -12.97 8.14 -3.51
C SER A 137 -13.80 7.95 -4.78
N ILE A 138 -13.40 7.06 -5.69
CA ILE A 138 -14.00 6.91 -7.02
C ILE A 138 -14.84 5.63 -7.15
N LEU A 139 -14.34 4.51 -6.62
CA LEU A 139 -14.90 3.18 -6.84
C LEU A 139 -15.64 2.66 -5.61
N ASP A 140 -16.56 1.74 -5.84
CA ASP A 140 -17.28 1.01 -4.80
C ASP A 140 -16.49 -0.21 -4.30
N SER A 141 -16.98 -0.87 -3.25
CA SER A 141 -16.22 -1.82 -2.43
C SER A 141 -15.53 -2.94 -3.23
N LEU A 142 -16.27 -3.66 -4.08
CA LEU A 142 -15.73 -4.78 -4.85
C LEU A 142 -14.75 -4.30 -5.93
N ALA A 143 -15.17 -3.34 -6.76
CA ALA A 143 -14.36 -2.81 -7.85
C ALA A 143 -13.06 -2.17 -7.31
N GLY A 144 -13.17 -1.38 -6.23
CA GLY A 144 -12.04 -0.75 -5.59
C GLY A 144 -11.03 -1.75 -5.03
N SER A 145 -11.50 -2.82 -4.38
CA SER A 145 -10.62 -3.86 -3.83
C SER A 145 -9.86 -4.60 -4.93
N ILE A 146 -10.53 -4.93 -6.03
CA ILE A 146 -9.91 -5.58 -7.20
C ILE A 146 -8.90 -4.64 -7.86
N THR A 147 -9.26 -3.38 -8.12
CA THR A 147 -8.34 -2.38 -8.70
C THR A 147 -7.12 -2.20 -7.82
N PHE A 148 -7.30 -2.08 -6.50
CA PHE A 148 -6.19 -1.95 -5.56
C PHE A 148 -5.27 -3.17 -5.60
N PHE A 149 -5.84 -4.38 -5.64
CA PHE A 149 -5.05 -5.60 -5.78
C PHE A 149 -4.23 -5.58 -7.07
N ILE A 150 -4.84 -5.25 -8.22
CA ILE A 150 -4.15 -5.17 -9.51
C ILE A 150 -3.00 -4.16 -9.47
N LEU A 151 -3.22 -2.96 -8.92
CA LEU A 151 -2.18 -1.93 -8.82
C LEU A 151 -1.01 -2.35 -7.92
N THR A 152 -1.29 -3.14 -6.88
CA THR A 152 -0.30 -3.50 -5.86
C THR A 152 0.37 -4.85 -6.08
N SER A 153 -0.21 -5.76 -6.88
CA SER A 153 0.35 -7.08 -7.20
C SER A 153 0.69 -7.25 -8.69
N ALA A 154 -0.31 -7.17 -9.57
CA ALA A 154 -0.19 -7.53 -10.99
C ALA A 154 0.71 -6.57 -11.77
N ILE A 155 0.56 -5.26 -11.53
CA ILE A 155 1.42 -4.25 -12.15
C ILE A 155 2.88 -4.41 -11.71
N PRO A 156 3.22 -4.48 -10.40
CA PRO A 156 4.60 -4.72 -10.00
C PRO A 156 5.20 -6.01 -10.55
N MET A 157 4.42 -7.10 -10.64
CA MET A 157 4.87 -8.34 -11.29
C MET A 157 5.19 -8.12 -12.78
N SER A 158 4.38 -7.32 -13.48
CA SER A 158 4.62 -6.97 -14.89
C SER A 158 5.91 -6.15 -15.06
N PHE A 159 6.21 -5.23 -14.14
CA PHE A 159 7.49 -4.49 -14.14
C PHE A 159 8.68 -5.40 -13.95
N ARG A 160 8.59 -6.43 -13.10
CA ARG A 160 9.68 -7.40 -12.97
C ARG A 160 9.95 -8.14 -14.26
N VAL A 161 8.92 -8.66 -14.92
CA VAL A 161 9.06 -9.36 -16.20
C VAL A 161 9.67 -8.43 -17.26
N LEU A 162 9.20 -7.18 -17.31
CA LEU A 162 9.69 -6.18 -18.25
C LEU A 162 11.18 -5.86 -18.04
N ILE A 163 11.59 -5.63 -16.79
CA ILE A 163 12.98 -5.29 -16.46
C ILE A 163 13.92 -6.49 -16.69
N GLN A 164 13.47 -7.69 -16.34
CA GLN A 164 14.24 -8.93 -16.57
C GLN A 164 14.49 -9.18 -18.07
N ASN A 165 13.50 -8.91 -18.93
CA ASN A 165 13.60 -9.20 -20.36
C ASN A 165 14.35 -8.10 -21.15
N ASN A 166 14.20 -6.83 -20.77
CA ASN A 166 14.75 -5.72 -21.55
C ASN A 166 16.17 -5.31 -21.15
N GLY A 167 16.70 -5.82 -20.02
CA GLY A 167 18.07 -5.58 -19.54
C GLY A 167 18.34 -4.16 -19.01
N SER A 168 17.77 -3.12 -19.64
CA SER A 168 17.73 -1.77 -19.10
C SER A 168 16.37 -1.11 -19.32
N THR A 169 15.92 -0.29 -18.38
CA THR A 169 14.65 0.43 -18.44
C THR A 169 14.85 1.87 -17.96
N GLY A 170 14.61 2.82 -18.85
CA GLY A 170 14.75 4.25 -18.59
C GLY A 170 13.47 5.05 -18.80
N GLY A 171 13.58 6.37 -18.63
CA GLY A 171 12.48 7.31 -18.86
C GLY A 171 11.25 7.05 -17.99
N ILE A 172 10.06 7.16 -18.58
CA ILE A 172 8.78 7.02 -17.85
C ILE A 172 8.65 5.63 -17.23
N MET A 173 9.05 4.56 -17.92
CA MET A 173 8.93 3.20 -17.41
C MET A 173 9.80 2.96 -16.17
N GLY A 174 10.98 3.57 -16.10
CA GLY A 174 11.80 3.53 -14.89
C GLY A 174 11.15 4.28 -13.72
N LEU A 175 10.51 5.42 -13.96
CA LEU A 175 9.77 6.15 -12.92
C LEU A 175 8.56 5.35 -12.42
N LEU A 176 7.80 4.74 -13.32
CA LEU A 176 6.65 3.91 -12.97
C LEU A 176 7.09 2.65 -12.20
N ALA A 177 8.25 2.08 -12.52
CA ALA A 177 8.81 0.96 -11.75
C ALA A 177 9.07 1.34 -10.29
N TYR A 178 9.57 2.55 -10.02
CA TYR A 178 9.70 3.03 -8.64
C TYR A 178 8.34 3.18 -7.95
N LEU A 179 7.33 3.72 -8.64
CA LEU A 179 6.00 3.92 -8.08
C LEU A 179 5.28 2.61 -7.75
N PHE A 180 5.26 1.66 -8.69
CA PHE A 180 4.46 0.43 -8.56
C PHE A 180 5.25 -0.73 -7.96
N ALA A 181 6.56 -0.81 -8.18
CA ALA A 181 7.40 -1.94 -7.83
C ALA A 181 8.69 -1.51 -7.08
N PRO A 182 8.59 -0.78 -5.96
CA PRO A 182 9.76 -0.22 -5.29
C PRO A 182 10.76 -1.29 -4.81
N MET A 183 10.34 -2.51 -4.45
CA MET A 183 11.30 -3.56 -4.07
C MET A 183 12.00 -4.17 -5.29
N THR A 184 11.25 -4.41 -6.37
CA THR A 184 11.78 -4.82 -7.68
C THR A 184 12.80 -3.79 -8.20
N SER A 185 12.55 -2.50 -7.98
CA SER A 185 13.49 -1.43 -8.36
C SER A 185 14.82 -1.50 -7.60
N VAL A 186 14.82 -2.06 -6.38
CA VAL A 186 16.05 -2.31 -5.61
C VAL A 186 16.78 -3.54 -6.12
N GLU A 187 16.05 -4.64 -6.37
CA GLU A 187 16.60 -5.88 -6.96
C GLU A 187 17.30 -5.59 -8.30
N PHE A 188 16.66 -4.82 -9.18
CA PHE A 188 17.18 -4.50 -10.52
C PHE A 188 17.74 -3.08 -10.62
N SER A 189 18.32 -2.54 -9.55
CA SER A 189 18.83 -1.16 -9.52
C SER A 189 19.88 -0.85 -10.60
N ARG A 190 20.60 -1.86 -11.10
CA ARG A 190 21.56 -1.70 -12.22
C ARG A 190 20.90 -1.63 -13.59
N ALA A 191 19.70 -2.17 -13.73
CA ALA A 191 18.92 -2.13 -14.97
C ALA A 191 18.14 -0.82 -15.11
N LEU A 192 17.94 -0.08 -14.02
CA LEU A 192 17.25 1.21 -14.05
C LEU A 192 18.23 2.34 -14.32
N THR A 193 17.97 3.12 -15.36
CA THR A 193 18.82 4.28 -15.71
C THR A 193 18.58 5.48 -14.79
N ILE A 194 17.47 5.48 -14.05
CA ILE A 194 17.07 6.56 -13.16
C ILE A 194 17.70 6.34 -11.79
N SER A 195 18.23 7.40 -11.19
CA SER A 195 18.81 7.33 -9.84
C SER A 195 17.73 7.03 -8.80
N ARG A 196 18.09 6.26 -7.77
CA ARG A 196 17.18 5.90 -6.66
C ARG A 196 16.56 7.12 -5.99
N THR A 197 17.36 8.17 -5.77
CA THR A 197 16.91 9.42 -5.14
C THR A 197 15.81 10.09 -5.96
N MET A 198 15.98 10.17 -7.28
CA MET A 198 14.98 10.74 -8.17
C MET A 198 13.71 9.87 -8.21
N GLY A 199 13.87 8.55 -8.32
CA GLY A 199 12.74 7.62 -8.30
C GLY A 199 11.89 7.73 -7.03
N TYR A 200 12.53 7.82 -5.86
CA TYR A 200 11.84 7.99 -4.58
C TYR A 200 11.18 9.36 -4.43
N ALA A 201 11.82 10.44 -4.91
CA ALA A 201 11.22 11.76 -4.91
C ALA A 201 9.93 11.80 -5.77
N VAL A 202 9.97 11.21 -6.96
CA VAL A 202 8.80 11.12 -7.85
C VAL A 202 7.70 10.25 -7.25
N LEU A 203 8.05 9.13 -6.61
CA LEU A 203 7.09 8.28 -5.89
C LEU A 203 6.36 9.08 -4.80
N LEU A 204 7.08 9.82 -3.96
CA LEU A 204 6.49 10.61 -2.87
C LEU A 204 5.63 11.75 -3.42
N ALA A 205 6.11 12.47 -4.43
CA ALA A 205 5.36 13.53 -5.09
C ALA A 205 4.06 13.00 -5.71
N THR A 206 4.13 11.86 -6.41
CA THR A 206 2.95 11.23 -7.03
C THR A 206 1.96 10.73 -5.98
N SER A 207 2.46 10.14 -4.88
CA SER A 207 1.62 9.69 -3.77
C SER A 207 0.86 10.88 -3.14
N LEU A 208 1.53 12.01 -2.93
CA LEU A 208 0.91 13.22 -2.42
C LEU A 208 -0.16 13.76 -3.39
N ILE A 209 0.15 13.81 -4.69
CA ILE A 209 -0.81 14.24 -5.73
C ILE A 209 -2.05 13.34 -5.73
N LEU A 210 -1.88 12.01 -5.64
CA LEU A 210 -3.00 11.07 -5.62
C LEU A 210 -3.88 11.23 -4.37
N VAL A 211 -3.29 11.52 -3.21
CA VAL A 211 -4.07 11.87 -2.00
C VAL A 211 -4.85 13.16 -2.22
N LEU A 212 -4.22 14.22 -2.76
CA LEU A 212 -4.92 15.48 -3.02
C LEU A 212 -6.04 15.33 -4.05
N LEU A 213 -5.82 14.56 -5.13
CA LEU A 213 -6.84 14.25 -6.11
C LEU A 213 -7.98 13.44 -5.50
N GLY A 214 -7.67 12.46 -4.63
CA GLY A 214 -8.67 11.69 -3.91
C GLY A 214 -9.52 12.55 -3.00
N TYR A 215 -8.92 13.55 -2.33
CA TYR A 215 -9.65 14.51 -1.53
C TYR A 215 -10.66 15.32 -2.37
N VAL A 216 -10.20 15.88 -3.51
CA VAL A 216 -11.07 16.64 -4.42
C VAL A 216 -12.19 15.77 -5.00
N ALA A 217 -11.88 14.54 -5.40
CA ALA A 217 -12.86 13.59 -5.93
C ALA A 217 -13.91 13.21 -4.86
N PHE A 218 -13.47 12.95 -3.63
CA PHE A 218 -14.37 12.60 -2.52
C PHE A 218 -15.32 13.76 -2.17
N LEU A 219 -14.82 15.00 -2.11
CA LEU A 219 -15.66 16.18 -1.82
C LEU A 219 -16.74 16.44 -2.88
N ARG A 220 -16.46 16.11 -4.14
CA ARG A 220 -17.40 16.32 -5.25
C ARG A 220 -18.40 15.17 -5.42
N ARG A 221 -18.21 14.07 -4.69
CA ARG A 221 -19.06 12.89 -4.83
C ARG A 221 -20.42 13.16 -4.20
N GLU A 222 -21.47 13.02 -5.00
CA GLU A 222 -22.83 13.06 -4.50
C GLU A 222 -23.15 11.72 -3.81
N TYR A 223 -23.54 11.78 -2.54
CA TYR A 223 -23.92 10.61 -1.76
C TYR A 223 -25.45 10.51 -1.77
N SER A 224 -26.00 9.74 -2.71
CA SER A 224 -27.44 9.42 -2.69
C SER A 224 -27.73 8.39 -1.59
N PRO A 225 -28.73 8.61 -0.72
CA PRO A 225 -29.18 7.63 0.27
C PRO A 225 -29.79 6.37 -0.37
#